data_AF-A0A1M7JI89-F1
#
_entry.id   AF-A0A1M7JI89-F1
#
_cell.length_a   1.000
_cell.length_b   1.000
_cell.length_c   1.000
_cell.angle_alpha   90.00
_cell.angle_beta   90.00
_cell.angle_gamma   90.00
#
_symmetry.space_group_name_H-M   'P 1'
#
loop_
_entity.id
_entity.type
_entity.pdbx_description
1 polymer ?
#
loop_
_entity_poly.entity_id
_entity_poly.type
_entity_poly.pdbx_seq_one_letter_code
_entity_poly.pdbx_strand_id
1 'polypeptide(L)'
;MKKKLIIPVILALILIGSILLRNQRNSAKEVQFSIEVEDKTVKKGDDLNLKIKVSSDYEMSVVDAYITYDDELLEFISSESEGVLGASGTLHITDQFAKGATEAVYVIRMKALEVGSADFKVHDAYSIDAENSSYMKIKQTSASIDITKNETEISNATLSDLLVMPGTLDKEFQPEMFEYSMKVAYDVEEVILSAIPESEESVITIDKELNLTKGDNVFTITVTAPSGDRNDYKLNVYRAFTKDEIVE
;
A
#
# COMPACT_ATOMS: atom_id res chain seq x y z
N MET A 1 52.34 2.09 76.63
CA MET A 1 52.98 1.25 75.59
C MET A 1 51.85 0.51 74.87
N LYS A 2 51.57 0.58 73.56
CA LYS A 2 52.25 1.08 72.35
C LYS A 2 51.15 1.39 71.28
N LYS A 3 51.39 2.47 70.51
CA LYS A 3 51.06 2.75 69.07
C LYS A 3 49.58 2.67 68.61
N LYS A 4 48.89 3.78 68.26
CA LYS A 4 48.93 4.66 67.06
C LYS A 4 48.49 3.98 65.73
N LEU A 5 47.39 4.46 65.10
CA LEU A 5 47.32 4.93 63.69
C LEU A 5 45.93 5.58 63.37
N ILE A 6 45.84 6.90 63.24
CA ILE A 6 45.65 7.76 62.02
C ILE A 6 44.20 7.84 61.45
N ILE A 7 43.71 9.09 61.39
CA ILE A 7 42.47 9.69 60.82
C ILE A 7 42.75 10.12 59.35
N PRO A 8 41.82 10.10 58.36
CA PRO A 8 41.04 11.32 58.01
C PRO A 8 39.62 11.17 57.40
N VAL A 9 38.72 12.02 57.94
CA VAL A 9 37.78 12.96 57.28
C VAL A 9 37.53 12.84 55.76
N ILE A 10 36.26 12.70 55.34
CA ILE A 10 35.60 13.35 54.16
C ILE A 10 34.08 13.47 54.49
N LEU A 11 33.53 14.68 54.75
CA LEU A 11 32.68 15.51 53.86
C LEU A 11 31.43 14.74 53.34
N ALA A 12 30.16 15.14 53.48
CA ALA A 12 29.50 16.41 53.19
C ALA A 12 27.99 16.28 53.60
N LEU A 13 27.33 17.33 54.14
CA LEU A 13 26.25 18.14 53.49
C LEU A 13 25.03 17.31 53.04
N ILE A 14 23.75 17.65 53.21
CA ILE A 14 23.00 18.88 53.53
C ILE A 14 21.52 18.43 53.64
N LEU A 15 20.75 19.12 54.48
CA LEU A 15 19.28 19.28 54.52
C LEU A 15 18.38 18.11 54.11
N ILE A 16 17.77 17.53 55.14
CA ILE A 16 16.39 17.04 55.11
C ILE A 16 15.47 18.27 54.94
N GLY A 17 14.91 18.50 53.76
CA GLY A 17 13.89 19.53 53.59
C GLY A 17 13.82 20.18 52.22
N SER A 18 13.32 19.43 51.23
CA SER A 18 12.64 19.87 49.99
C SER A 18 12.74 18.66 49.05
N ILE A 19 11.68 17.97 48.66
CA ILE A 19 10.73 18.44 47.67
C ILE A 19 9.61 17.38 47.64
N LEU A 20 8.36 17.81 47.82
CA LEU A 20 7.19 17.08 47.36
C LEU A 20 7.22 17.09 45.82
N LEU A 21 7.94 16.15 45.22
CA LEU A 21 7.73 15.75 43.83
C LEU A 21 6.95 14.44 43.89
N ARG A 22 5.66 14.53 44.24
CA ARG A 22 4.73 13.53 43.73
C ARG A 22 4.68 13.74 42.23
N ASN A 23 5.41 12.87 41.56
CA ASN A 23 5.46 12.64 40.14
C ASN A 23 4.04 12.75 39.55
N GLN A 24 3.66 13.93 39.04
CA GLN A 24 2.52 14.06 38.13
C GLN A 24 2.98 13.40 36.83
N ARG A 25 2.86 12.08 36.76
CA ARG A 25 2.73 11.44 35.46
C ARG A 25 1.39 11.92 34.92
N ASN A 26 1.42 13.03 34.19
CA ASN A 26 0.38 13.36 33.24
C ASN A 26 0.43 12.24 32.19
N SER A 27 -0.22 11.11 32.45
CA SER A 27 -0.54 10.19 31.36
C SER A 27 -1.47 10.98 30.45
N ALA A 28 -1.06 11.20 29.19
CA ALA A 28 -1.96 11.77 28.21
C ALA A 28 -3.23 10.91 28.15
N LYS A 29 -4.40 11.52 27.99
CA LYS A 29 -5.60 10.75 27.67
C LYS A 29 -5.35 10.06 26.32
N GLU A 30 -5.36 8.74 26.32
CA GLU A 30 -5.11 7.91 25.14
C GLU A 30 -6.43 7.38 24.58
N VAL A 31 -6.50 7.31 23.26
CA VAL A 31 -7.58 6.66 22.53
C VAL A 31 -7.03 5.44 21.83
N GLN A 32 -7.72 4.32 21.99
CA GLN A 32 -7.40 3.09 21.30
C GLN A 32 -8.05 3.09 19.93
N PHE A 33 -7.25 2.76 18.93
CA PHE A 33 -7.70 2.56 17.57
C PHE A 33 -7.31 1.14 17.17
N SER A 34 -8.29 0.39 16.69
CA SER A 34 -8.09 -0.95 16.17
C SER A 34 -8.63 -1.04 14.76
N ILE A 35 -7.83 -1.60 13.87
CA ILE A 35 -8.26 -1.99 12.54
C ILE A 35 -8.40 -3.51 12.56
N GLU A 36 -9.55 -3.98 12.12
CA GLU A 36 -9.86 -5.38 11.95
C GLU A 36 -10.36 -5.60 10.52
N VAL A 37 -9.86 -6.64 9.88
CA VAL A 37 -10.39 -7.14 8.62
C VAL A 37 -11.12 -8.43 8.95
N GLU A 38 -12.37 -8.56 8.50
CA GLU A 38 -13.23 -9.70 8.83
C GLU A 38 -12.57 -11.03 8.43
N ASP A 39 -12.05 -11.08 7.21
CA ASP A 39 -11.23 -12.18 6.71
C ASP A 39 -9.76 -11.73 6.61
N LYS A 40 -8.83 -12.61 6.98
CA LYS A 40 -7.39 -12.35 6.80
C LYS A 40 -6.92 -12.60 5.36
N THR A 41 -7.74 -13.27 4.58
CA THR A 41 -7.46 -13.62 3.19
C THR A 41 -8.73 -13.49 2.37
N VAL A 42 -8.64 -12.84 1.21
CA VAL A 42 -9.74 -12.73 0.24
C VAL A 42 -9.23 -13.11 -1.15
N LYS A 43 -10.12 -13.34 -2.11
CA LYS A 43 -9.73 -13.58 -3.50
C LYS A 43 -9.80 -12.29 -4.30
N LYS A 44 -9.01 -12.21 -5.38
CA LYS A 44 -9.15 -11.17 -6.39
C LYS A 44 -10.60 -11.13 -6.88
N GLY A 45 -11.15 -9.92 -6.97
CA GLY A 45 -12.52 -9.69 -7.38
C GLY A 45 -13.55 -9.86 -6.26
N ASP A 46 -13.19 -10.32 -5.06
CA ASP A 46 -14.11 -10.33 -3.92
C ASP A 46 -14.18 -8.95 -3.25
N ASP A 47 -15.26 -8.74 -2.51
CA ASP A 47 -15.40 -7.57 -1.64
C ASP A 47 -15.02 -7.97 -0.21
N LEU A 48 -14.49 -7.01 0.56
CA LEU A 48 -14.12 -7.20 1.96
C LEU A 48 -14.62 -6.05 2.83
N ASN A 49 -14.92 -6.36 4.09
CA ASN A 49 -15.28 -5.36 5.10
C ASN A 49 -14.07 -5.04 5.98
N LEU A 50 -13.61 -3.80 5.89
CA LEU A 50 -12.66 -3.20 6.81
C LEU A 50 -13.43 -2.59 7.97
N LYS A 51 -13.23 -3.11 9.18
CA LYS A 51 -13.83 -2.59 10.40
C LYS A 51 -12.81 -1.78 11.18
N ILE A 52 -13.12 -0.52 11.40
CA ILE A 52 -12.30 0.38 12.20
C ILE A 52 -13.06 0.70 13.47
N LYS A 53 -12.43 0.45 14.62
CA LYS A 53 -12.99 0.76 15.93
C LYS A 53 -12.10 1.74 16.67
N VAL A 54 -12.73 2.78 17.21
CA VAL A 54 -12.12 3.79 18.06
C VAL A 54 -12.78 3.72 19.41
N SER A 55 -11.99 3.58 20.48
CA SER A 55 -12.51 3.49 21.85
C SER A 55 -11.65 4.27 22.84
N SER A 56 -12.30 4.81 23.87
CA SER A 56 -11.63 5.50 24.97
C SER A 56 -12.32 5.29 26.30
N ASP A 57 -11.58 5.44 27.39
CA ASP A 57 -12.11 5.49 28.76
C ASP A 57 -12.81 6.84 29.07
N TYR A 58 -12.70 7.82 28.17
CA TYR A 58 -13.29 9.15 28.30
C TYR A 58 -14.31 9.42 27.18
N GLU A 59 -15.27 10.30 27.44
CA GLU A 59 -16.21 10.74 26.41
C GLU A 59 -15.47 11.49 25.29
N MET A 60 -15.68 11.04 24.06
CA MET A 60 -15.15 11.64 22.83
C MET A 60 -16.21 12.54 22.21
N SER A 61 -15.78 13.70 21.69
CA SER A 61 -16.63 14.63 20.93
C SER A 61 -16.32 14.62 19.44
N VAL A 62 -15.10 14.25 19.06
CA VAL A 62 -14.63 14.19 17.67
C VAL A 62 -13.73 12.98 17.48
N VAL A 63 -13.79 12.36 16.31
CA VAL A 63 -12.72 11.53 15.76
C VAL A 63 -12.33 12.11 14.41
N ASP A 64 -11.02 12.28 14.19
CA ASP A 64 -10.44 12.63 12.89
C ASP A 64 -9.21 11.76 12.65
N ALA A 65 -9.16 11.04 11.52
CA ALA A 65 -8.07 10.13 11.20
C ALA A 65 -7.97 9.86 9.70
N TYR A 66 -6.74 9.67 9.22
CA TYR A 66 -6.47 9.17 7.88
C TYR A 66 -6.03 7.72 7.92
N ILE A 67 -6.47 6.92 6.95
CA ILE A 67 -6.03 5.54 6.77
C ILE A 67 -5.56 5.39 5.33
N THR A 68 -4.31 4.98 5.15
CA THR A 68 -3.76 4.70 3.82
C THR A 68 -3.80 3.21 3.50
N TYR A 69 -3.99 2.89 2.23
CA TYR A 69 -3.93 1.54 1.66
C TYR A 69 -3.32 1.58 0.26
N ASP A 70 -2.96 0.42 -0.30
CA ASP A 70 -2.45 0.28 -1.66
C ASP A 70 -3.62 0.24 -2.66
N ASP A 71 -3.75 1.28 -3.49
CA ASP A 71 -4.86 1.42 -4.45
C ASP A 71 -4.66 0.68 -5.77
N GLU A 72 -3.49 0.06 -5.98
CA GLU A 72 -3.32 -0.94 -7.04
C GLU A 72 -3.90 -2.29 -6.60
N LEU A 73 -3.96 -2.55 -5.29
CA LEU A 73 -4.47 -3.80 -4.72
C LEU A 73 -5.92 -3.72 -4.25
N LEU A 74 -6.39 -2.55 -3.81
CA LEU A 74 -7.72 -2.37 -3.21
C LEU A 74 -8.44 -1.13 -3.73
N GLU A 75 -9.77 -1.18 -3.78
CA GLU A 75 -10.61 -0.01 -4.09
C GLU A 75 -11.59 0.27 -2.96
N PHE A 76 -11.77 1.54 -2.59
CA PHE A 76 -12.87 1.93 -1.70
C PHE A 76 -14.20 1.89 -2.47
N ILE A 77 -15.19 1.15 -1.97
CA ILE A 77 -16.53 1.09 -2.57
C ILE A 77 -17.50 2.00 -1.83
N SER A 78 -17.60 1.84 -0.51
CA SER A 78 -18.60 2.53 0.31
C SER A 78 -18.29 2.44 1.80
N SER A 79 -18.90 3.30 2.61
CA SER A 79 -18.96 3.13 4.07
C SER A 79 -20.41 3.18 4.56
N GLU A 80 -20.66 2.51 5.68
CA GLU A 80 -21.93 2.62 6.41
C GLU A 80 -22.09 3.96 7.14
N SER A 81 -20.99 4.71 7.34
CA SER A 81 -21.00 6.03 7.97
C SER A 81 -20.77 7.13 6.93
N GLU A 82 -21.56 8.20 6.99
CA GLU A 82 -21.37 9.41 6.19
C GLU A 82 -20.08 10.18 6.58
N GLY A 83 -19.54 9.90 7.77
CA GLY A 83 -18.28 10.49 8.26
C GLY A 83 -17.03 9.84 7.66
N VAL A 84 -17.17 8.92 6.71
CA VAL A 84 -16.03 8.27 6.03
C VAL A 84 -16.07 8.59 4.54
N LEU A 85 -15.00 9.22 4.07
CA LEU A 85 -14.76 9.47 2.66
C LEU A 85 -13.49 8.73 2.23
N GLY A 86 -13.44 8.29 0.98
CA GLY A 86 -12.29 7.54 0.50
C GLY A 86 -12.16 7.56 -1.02
N ALA A 87 -10.91 7.64 -1.49
CA ALA A 87 -10.51 7.44 -2.87
C ALA A 87 -8.97 7.31 -2.94
N SER A 88 -8.46 6.66 -3.98
CA SER A 88 -7.04 6.68 -4.36
C SER A 88 -6.07 6.46 -3.19
N GLY A 89 -6.24 5.33 -2.48
CA GLY A 89 -5.30 4.88 -1.46
C GLY A 89 -5.45 5.57 -0.11
N THR A 90 -6.44 6.46 0.07
CA THR A 90 -6.67 7.16 1.33
C THR A 90 -8.14 7.14 1.72
N LEU A 91 -8.40 6.82 2.99
CA LEU A 91 -9.67 7.02 3.68
C LEU A 91 -9.49 8.15 4.69
N HIS A 92 -10.46 9.05 4.77
CA HIS A 92 -10.56 10.08 5.81
C HIS A 92 -11.81 9.81 6.64
N ILE A 93 -11.61 9.64 7.93
CA ILE A 93 -12.67 9.51 8.92
C ILE A 93 -12.77 10.82 9.68
N THR A 94 -13.92 11.47 9.62
CA THR A 94 -14.25 12.62 10.45
C THR A 94 -15.67 12.46 10.97
N ASP A 95 -15.82 12.37 12.29
CA ASP A 95 -17.12 12.25 12.93
C ASP A 95 -17.20 13.11 14.19
N GLN A 96 -18.40 13.62 14.48
CA GLN A 96 -18.71 14.40 15.66
C GLN A 96 -19.80 13.71 16.48
N PHE A 97 -19.53 13.48 17.74
CA PHE A 97 -20.42 12.72 18.59
C PHE A 97 -21.25 13.60 19.52
N ALA A 98 -22.48 13.15 19.77
CA ALA A 98 -23.26 13.63 20.90
C ALA A 98 -22.60 13.18 22.22
N LYS A 99 -23.00 13.83 23.32
CA LYS A 99 -22.48 13.54 24.66
C LYS A 99 -22.61 12.06 25.03
N GLY A 100 -21.59 11.50 25.69
CA GLY A 100 -21.58 10.12 26.17
C GLY A 100 -20.92 9.09 25.25
N ALA A 101 -20.42 9.47 24.07
CA ALA A 101 -19.77 8.54 23.16
C ALA A 101 -18.38 8.14 23.68
N THR A 102 -18.17 6.85 23.91
CA THR A 102 -16.85 6.28 24.30
C THR A 102 -16.34 5.28 23.27
N GLU A 103 -17.13 5.00 22.23
CA GLU A 103 -16.83 4.04 21.17
C GLU A 103 -17.47 4.49 19.86
N ALA A 104 -16.74 4.32 18.76
CA ALA A 104 -17.24 4.47 17.39
C ALA A 104 -16.73 3.32 16.53
N VAL A 105 -17.57 2.83 15.62
CA VAL A 105 -17.26 1.73 14.69
C VAL A 105 -17.62 2.17 13.28
N TYR A 106 -16.66 2.04 12.37
CA TYR A 106 -16.82 2.33 10.95
C TYR A 106 -16.64 1.03 10.17
N VAL A 107 -17.62 0.69 9.34
CA VAL A 107 -17.55 -0.43 8.40
C VAL A 107 -17.39 0.13 7.01
N ILE A 108 -16.32 -0.28 6.34
CA ILE A 108 -15.93 0.17 5.02
C ILE A 108 -15.86 -1.04 4.11
N ARG A 109 -16.60 -1.00 3.01
CA ARG A 109 -16.56 -2.02 1.97
C ARG A 109 -15.49 -1.66 0.95
N MET A 110 -14.63 -2.61 0.66
CA MET A 110 -13.54 -2.46 -0.31
C MET A 110 -13.56 -3.59 -1.35
N LYS A 111 -13.08 -3.32 -2.56
CA LYS A 111 -12.86 -4.32 -3.61
C LYS A 111 -11.43 -4.82 -3.56
N ALA A 112 -11.21 -6.12 -3.68
CA ALA A 112 -9.90 -6.69 -3.97
C ALA A 112 -9.63 -6.65 -5.49
N LEU A 113 -8.64 -5.84 -5.91
CA LEU A 113 -8.35 -5.61 -7.32
C LEU A 113 -7.29 -6.58 -7.86
N GLU A 114 -6.20 -6.77 -7.14
CA GLU A 114 -5.05 -7.55 -7.59
C GLU A 114 -4.49 -8.44 -6.48
N VAL A 115 -3.87 -9.56 -6.88
CA VAL A 115 -3.23 -10.51 -5.96
C VAL A 115 -2.02 -9.84 -5.30
N GLY A 116 -1.90 -9.96 -3.98
CA GLY A 116 -0.85 -9.28 -3.23
C GLY A 116 -1.12 -9.28 -1.73
N SER A 117 -0.37 -8.47 -1.00
CA SER A 117 -0.60 -8.22 0.42
C SER A 117 -0.70 -6.72 0.63
N ALA A 118 -1.85 -6.26 1.15
CA ALA A 118 -2.13 -4.84 1.34
C ALA A 118 -2.11 -4.50 2.84
N ASP A 119 -1.41 -3.41 3.18
CA ASP A 119 -1.38 -2.85 4.53
C ASP A 119 -2.40 -1.72 4.67
N PHE A 120 -3.04 -1.64 5.84
CA PHE A 120 -3.77 -0.47 6.30
C PHE A 120 -2.97 0.24 7.40
N LYS A 121 -2.71 1.54 7.22
CA LYS A 121 -1.89 2.34 8.17
C LYS A 121 -2.64 3.58 8.61
N VAL A 122 -2.66 3.83 9.91
CA VAL A 122 -3.28 5.02 10.50
C VAL A 122 -2.32 6.20 10.52
N HIS A 123 -2.74 7.33 9.97
CA HIS A 123 -2.03 8.59 9.88
C HIS A 123 -2.84 9.73 10.51
N ASP A 124 -2.14 10.70 11.10
CA ASP A 124 -2.68 11.97 11.60
C ASP A 124 -3.98 11.87 12.42
N ALA A 125 -4.06 10.83 13.26
CA ALA A 125 -5.26 10.51 14.01
C ALA A 125 -5.30 11.21 15.38
N TYR A 126 -6.44 11.84 15.69
CA TYR A 126 -6.74 12.38 17.01
C TYR A 126 -8.22 12.27 17.36
N SER A 127 -8.51 12.41 18.65
CA SER A 127 -9.86 12.62 19.16
C SER A 127 -9.87 13.85 20.06
N ILE A 128 -11.06 14.39 20.36
CA ILE A 128 -11.23 15.50 21.29
C ILE A 128 -12.09 15.05 22.47
N ASP A 129 -11.59 15.27 23.68
CA ASP A 129 -12.31 14.99 24.92
C ASP A 129 -13.56 15.89 25.05
N ALA A 130 -14.72 15.29 25.31
CA ALA A 130 -15.99 16.01 25.35
C ALA A 130 -16.16 16.89 26.60
N GLU A 131 -15.44 16.63 27.69
CA GLU A 131 -15.57 17.38 28.94
C GLU A 131 -14.79 18.70 28.87
N ASN A 132 -13.56 18.66 28.35
CA ASN A 132 -12.63 19.78 28.43
C ASN A 132 -12.07 20.24 27.07
N SER A 133 -12.55 19.66 25.96
CA SER A 133 -12.14 19.99 24.59
C SER A 133 -10.65 19.84 24.31
N SER A 134 -9.95 18.99 25.08
CA SER A 134 -8.54 18.70 24.87
C SER A 134 -8.32 17.62 23.82
N TYR A 135 -7.21 17.73 23.08
CA TYR A 135 -6.78 16.69 22.15
C TYR A 135 -6.35 15.44 22.91
N MET A 136 -6.87 14.31 22.46
CA MET A 136 -6.50 12.98 22.89
C MET A 136 -5.74 12.31 21.76
N LYS A 137 -4.55 11.80 22.09
CA LYS A 137 -3.70 11.15 21.08
C LYS A 137 -4.23 9.75 20.81
N ILE A 138 -4.38 9.41 19.52
CA ILE A 138 -4.68 8.06 19.10
C ILE A 138 -3.38 7.25 19.02
N LYS A 139 -3.41 6.03 19.58
CA LYS A 139 -2.32 5.07 19.40
C LYS A 139 -2.42 4.48 18.00
N GLN A 140 -1.38 4.70 17.18
CA GLN A 140 -1.29 4.13 15.83
C GLN A 140 -1.34 2.60 15.87
N THR A 141 -2.00 2.05 14.87
CA THR A 141 -2.11 0.61 14.62
C THR A 141 -2.05 0.37 13.12
N SER A 142 -1.89 -0.88 12.74
CA SER A 142 -1.97 -1.33 11.36
C SER A 142 -2.66 -2.69 11.29
N ALA A 143 -3.22 -2.99 10.13
CA ALA A 143 -3.68 -4.32 9.77
C ALA A 143 -3.18 -4.65 8.37
N SER A 144 -3.22 -5.93 8.00
CA SER A 144 -2.90 -6.38 6.65
C SER A 144 -3.94 -7.40 6.18
N ILE A 145 -4.10 -7.49 4.87
CA ILE A 145 -4.94 -8.47 4.18
C ILE A 145 -4.13 -9.13 3.06
N ASP A 146 -4.25 -10.45 2.94
CA ASP A 146 -3.71 -11.17 1.79
C ASP A 146 -4.80 -11.36 0.72
N ILE A 147 -4.51 -10.93 -0.50
CA ILE A 147 -5.38 -11.12 -1.66
C ILE A 147 -4.80 -12.25 -2.50
N THR A 148 -5.61 -13.29 -2.71
CA THR A 148 -5.21 -14.53 -3.39
C THR A 148 -5.91 -14.68 -4.72
N LYS A 149 -5.45 -15.66 -5.52
CA LYS A 149 -6.07 -15.96 -6.80
C LYS A 149 -7.51 -16.43 -6.62
N ASN A 150 -8.34 -16.08 -7.58
CA ASN A 150 -9.66 -16.64 -7.69
C ASN A 150 -9.64 -17.89 -8.58
N GLU A 151 -9.44 -19.05 -7.96
CA GLU A 151 -9.32 -20.35 -8.65
C GLU A 151 -10.59 -20.79 -9.41
N THR A 152 -11.71 -20.09 -9.25
CA THR A 152 -12.94 -20.37 -10.04
C THR A 152 -13.03 -19.55 -11.32
N GLU A 153 -12.16 -18.56 -11.50
CA GLU A 153 -12.11 -17.69 -12.67
C GLU A 153 -11.13 -18.22 -13.73
N ILE A 154 -11.20 -17.67 -14.93
CA ILE A 154 -10.29 -18.03 -16.02
C ILE A 154 -8.85 -17.67 -15.64
N SER A 155 -7.95 -18.65 -15.77
CA SER A 155 -6.52 -18.53 -15.44
C SER A 155 -5.60 -18.35 -16.64
N ASN A 156 -6.15 -18.28 -17.85
CA ASN A 156 -5.32 -18.19 -19.05
C ASN A 156 -4.73 -16.78 -19.22
N ALA A 157 -3.46 -16.64 -18.84
CA ALA A 157 -2.68 -15.42 -18.93
C ALA A 157 -1.67 -15.46 -20.11
N THR A 158 -2.00 -16.09 -21.24
CA THR A 158 -1.15 -16.09 -22.44
C THR A 158 -1.64 -15.07 -23.48
N LEU A 159 -0.73 -14.68 -24.38
CA LEU A 159 -1.07 -13.99 -25.62
C LEU A 159 -1.40 -15.00 -26.72
N SER A 160 -2.41 -14.69 -27.54
CA SER A 160 -2.67 -15.39 -28.80
C SER A 160 -1.85 -14.82 -29.95
N ASP A 161 -1.50 -13.52 -29.90
CA ASP A 161 -0.67 -12.87 -30.91
C ASP A 161 0.11 -11.67 -30.33
N LEU A 162 1.26 -11.38 -30.94
CA LEU A 162 2.09 -10.21 -30.66
C LEU A 162 2.57 -9.60 -31.98
N LEU A 163 1.97 -8.46 -32.33
CA LEU A 163 2.27 -7.72 -33.55
C LEU A 163 3.11 -6.48 -33.21
N VAL A 164 4.15 -6.22 -33.99
CA VAL A 164 5.06 -5.08 -33.81
C VAL A 164 5.23 -4.31 -35.12
N MET A 165 5.39 -2.99 -35.02
CA MET A 165 5.68 -2.13 -36.16
C MET A 165 6.43 -0.86 -35.71
N PRO A 166 7.45 -0.39 -36.44
CA PRO A 166 8.09 -1.00 -37.59
C PRO A 166 9.04 -2.15 -37.19
N GLY A 167 9.35 -3.06 -38.13
CA GLY A 167 10.24 -4.19 -37.91
C GLY A 167 9.51 -5.53 -37.79
N THR A 168 10.23 -6.57 -37.40
CA THR A 168 9.70 -7.93 -37.20
C THR A 168 10.35 -8.56 -35.98
N LEU A 169 9.63 -9.46 -35.32
CA LEU A 169 10.21 -10.30 -34.27
C LEU A 169 11.31 -11.20 -34.86
N ASP A 170 12.28 -11.58 -34.03
CA ASP A 170 13.39 -12.48 -34.35
C ASP A 170 12.94 -13.92 -34.67
N LYS A 171 11.69 -14.25 -34.31
CA LYS A 171 11.04 -15.54 -34.55
C LYS A 171 9.52 -15.38 -34.61
N GLU A 172 8.88 -16.40 -35.16
CA GLU A 172 7.41 -16.50 -35.15
C GLU A 172 6.89 -16.54 -33.71
N PHE A 173 5.80 -15.82 -33.46
CA PHE A 173 5.19 -15.76 -32.15
C PHE A 173 4.65 -17.12 -31.72
N GLN A 174 4.92 -17.52 -30.47
CA GLN A 174 4.39 -18.71 -29.82
C GLN A 174 3.94 -18.34 -28.38
N PRO A 175 2.73 -18.72 -27.94
CA PRO A 175 2.20 -18.34 -26.63
C PRO A 175 3.10 -18.72 -25.44
N GLU A 176 3.85 -19.82 -25.53
CA GLU A 176 4.71 -20.32 -24.45
C GLU A 176 6.12 -19.71 -24.45
N MET A 177 6.41 -18.79 -25.38
CA MET A 177 7.69 -18.09 -25.45
C MET A 177 7.54 -16.67 -24.96
N PHE A 178 8.27 -16.35 -23.89
CA PHE A 178 8.13 -15.11 -23.12
C PHE A 178 9.18 -14.04 -23.48
N GLU A 179 10.04 -14.29 -24.45
CA GLU A 179 11.09 -13.34 -24.82
C GLU A 179 11.31 -13.29 -26.33
N TYR A 180 11.17 -12.08 -26.87
CA TYR A 180 11.35 -11.75 -28.28
C TYR A 180 12.32 -10.59 -28.42
N SER A 181 12.98 -10.55 -29.57
CA SER A 181 13.85 -9.45 -29.94
C SER A 181 13.47 -8.90 -31.30
N MET A 182 13.72 -7.62 -31.52
CA MET A 182 13.61 -7.00 -32.84
C MET A 182 14.63 -5.89 -32.97
N LYS A 183 14.95 -5.52 -34.21
CA LYS A 183 15.82 -4.39 -34.49
C LYS A 183 15.10 -3.38 -35.37
N VAL A 184 15.38 -2.11 -35.14
CA VAL A 184 14.78 -1.00 -35.90
C VAL A 184 15.85 0.00 -36.32
N ALA A 185 15.57 0.68 -37.42
CA ALA A 185 16.46 1.67 -37.99
C ALA A 185 16.61 2.90 -37.08
N TYR A 186 17.65 3.67 -37.34
CA TYR A 186 18.05 4.85 -36.56
C TYR A 186 16.94 5.89 -36.39
N ASP A 187 16.13 6.09 -37.43
CA ASP A 187 15.07 7.10 -37.52
C ASP A 187 13.76 6.68 -36.84
N VAL A 188 13.66 5.44 -36.36
CA VAL A 188 12.51 4.95 -35.60
C VAL A 188 12.63 5.43 -34.15
N GLU A 189 11.74 6.33 -33.74
CA GLU A 189 11.72 6.90 -32.39
C GLU A 189 10.73 6.21 -31.45
N GLU A 190 9.78 5.45 -31.99
CA GLU A 190 8.76 4.72 -31.24
C GLU A 190 8.44 3.39 -31.91
N VAL A 191 7.94 2.43 -31.14
CA VAL A 191 7.31 1.22 -31.67
C VAL A 191 5.83 1.21 -31.36
N ILE A 192 5.06 0.65 -32.28
CA ILE A 192 3.66 0.30 -32.08
C ILE A 192 3.62 -1.19 -31.83
N LEU A 193 2.95 -1.60 -30.75
CA LEU A 193 2.70 -3.00 -30.46
C LEU A 193 1.20 -3.25 -30.29
N SER A 194 0.76 -4.41 -30.75
CA SER A 194 -0.58 -4.95 -30.49
C SER A 194 -0.41 -6.34 -29.89
N ALA A 195 -0.65 -6.45 -28.60
CA ALA A 195 -0.66 -7.71 -27.87
C ALA A 195 -2.11 -8.15 -27.67
N ILE A 196 -2.44 -9.34 -28.15
CA ILE A 196 -3.80 -9.88 -28.13
C ILE A 196 -3.83 -11.04 -27.14
N PRO A 197 -4.63 -10.96 -26.05
CA PRO A 197 -4.72 -12.07 -25.11
C PRO A 197 -5.40 -13.28 -25.75
N GLU A 198 -5.09 -14.49 -25.27
CA GLU A 198 -5.81 -15.71 -25.71
C GLU A 198 -7.22 -15.76 -25.10
N SER A 199 -7.37 -15.29 -23.87
CA SER A 199 -8.67 -15.09 -23.22
C SER A 199 -9.10 -13.62 -23.35
N GLU A 200 -10.26 -13.36 -23.94
CA GLU A 200 -10.79 -11.99 -24.10
C GLU A 200 -11.05 -11.26 -22.76
N GLU A 201 -11.18 -12.01 -21.66
CA GLU A 201 -11.35 -11.46 -20.32
C GLU A 201 -10.03 -11.06 -19.65
N SER A 202 -8.88 -11.45 -20.24
CA SER A 202 -7.57 -11.11 -19.72
C SER A 202 -7.18 -9.67 -20.09
N VAL A 203 -6.53 -8.99 -19.15
CA VAL A 203 -6.10 -7.59 -19.29
C VAL A 203 -4.62 -7.54 -19.67
N ILE A 204 -4.30 -6.66 -20.61
CA ILE A 204 -2.92 -6.38 -21.04
C ILE A 204 -2.44 -5.07 -20.43
N THR A 205 -1.26 -5.08 -19.81
CA THR A 205 -0.55 -3.88 -19.39
C THR A 205 0.86 -3.86 -19.99
N ILE A 206 1.37 -2.66 -20.26
CA ILE A 206 2.74 -2.44 -20.74
C ILE A 206 3.41 -1.52 -19.73
N ASP A 207 4.64 -1.86 -19.33
CA ASP A 207 5.35 -1.22 -18.21
C ASP A 207 5.68 0.27 -18.42
N LYS A 208 5.78 0.72 -19.68
CA LYS A 208 6.12 2.11 -20.02
C LYS A 208 5.72 2.51 -21.43
N GLU A 209 5.86 3.80 -21.72
CA GLU A 209 5.71 4.33 -23.08
C GLU A 209 6.67 3.68 -24.07
N LEU A 210 6.23 3.49 -25.31
CA LEU A 210 6.94 2.78 -26.36
C LEU A 210 7.98 3.63 -27.12
N ASN A 211 8.46 4.68 -26.48
CA ASN A 211 9.52 5.54 -26.98
C ASN A 211 10.87 4.82 -26.91
N LEU A 212 11.67 4.93 -27.97
CA LEU A 212 12.96 4.27 -28.10
C LEU A 212 14.13 5.21 -27.88
N THR A 213 15.07 4.78 -27.05
CA THR A 213 16.42 5.30 -27.01
C THR A 213 17.33 4.52 -27.97
N LYS A 214 18.44 5.12 -28.41
CA LYS A 214 19.43 4.40 -29.23
C LYS A 214 20.05 3.26 -28.42
N GLY A 215 20.30 2.12 -29.07
CA GLY A 215 20.74 0.90 -28.41
C GLY A 215 19.55 0.07 -27.90
N ASP A 216 19.78 -0.64 -26.79
CA ASP A 216 18.82 -1.59 -26.24
C ASP A 216 17.68 -0.91 -25.47
N ASN A 217 16.45 -1.34 -25.77
CA ASN A 217 15.24 -0.98 -25.06
C ASN A 217 14.53 -2.29 -24.67
N VAL A 218 13.91 -2.33 -23.50
CA VAL A 218 13.17 -3.51 -23.03
C VAL A 218 11.78 -3.08 -22.64
N PHE A 219 10.75 -3.71 -23.21
CA PHE A 219 9.35 -3.51 -22.83
C PHE A 219 8.80 -4.79 -22.22
N THR A 220 8.04 -4.65 -21.14
CA THR A 220 7.38 -5.77 -20.48
C THR A 220 5.88 -5.67 -20.73
N ILE A 221 5.33 -6.69 -21.39
CA ILE A 221 3.91 -6.84 -21.67
C ILE A 221 3.38 -7.88 -20.69
N THR A 222 2.58 -7.45 -19.72
CA THR A 222 1.99 -8.34 -18.73
C THR A 222 0.56 -8.68 -19.13
N VAL A 223 0.28 -9.97 -19.26
CA VAL A 223 -1.08 -10.50 -19.39
C VAL A 223 -1.56 -10.87 -18.01
N THR A 224 -2.71 -10.36 -17.58
CA THR A 224 -3.34 -10.70 -16.29
C THR A 224 -4.69 -11.33 -16.54
N ALA A 225 -4.86 -12.60 -16.17
CA ALA A 225 -6.13 -13.31 -16.26
C ALA A 225 -7.09 -12.88 -15.14
N PRO A 226 -8.42 -13.08 -15.31
CA PRO A 226 -9.41 -12.83 -14.26
C PRO A 226 -9.11 -13.52 -12.92
N SER A 227 -8.52 -14.72 -12.94
CA SER A 227 -8.08 -15.43 -11.73
C SER A 227 -7.00 -14.69 -10.93
N GLY A 228 -6.28 -13.76 -11.56
CA GLY A 228 -5.06 -13.16 -11.02
C GLY A 228 -3.77 -13.85 -11.46
N ASP A 229 -3.84 -14.86 -12.33
CA ASP A 229 -2.65 -15.41 -13.00
C ASP A 229 -2.03 -14.38 -13.94
N ARG A 230 -0.69 -14.37 -14.00
CA ARG A 230 0.07 -13.40 -14.79
C ARG A 230 1.20 -14.09 -15.56
N ASN A 231 1.40 -13.69 -16.81
CA ASN A 231 2.64 -13.95 -17.54
C ASN A 231 3.17 -12.65 -18.14
N ASP A 232 4.50 -12.52 -18.13
CA ASP A 232 5.21 -11.37 -18.69
C ASP A 232 5.93 -11.79 -19.97
N TYR A 233 5.60 -11.12 -21.07
CA TYR A 233 6.31 -11.21 -22.34
C TYR A 233 7.28 -10.03 -22.46
N LYS A 234 8.55 -10.32 -22.68
CA LYS A 234 9.60 -9.31 -22.85
C LYS A 234 9.88 -9.08 -24.33
N LEU A 235 9.85 -7.82 -24.75
CA LEU A 235 10.26 -7.38 -26.07
C LEU A 235 11.54 -6.55 -25.95
N ASN A 236 12.65 -7.13 -26.42
CA ASN A 236 13.93 -6.44 -26.52
C ASN A 236 14.02 -5.74 -27.89
N VAL A 237 14.07 -4.42 -27.91
CA VAL A 237 14.17 -3.62 -29.13
C VAL A 237 15.53 -2.95 -29.20
N TYR A 238 16.33 -3.35 -30.19
CA TYR A 238 17.56 -2.65 -30.51
C TYR A 238 17.32 -1.58 -31.57
N ARG A 239 17.56 -0.32 -31.21
CA ARG A 239 17.53 0.81 -32.14
C ARG A 239 18.94 1.16 -32.57
N ALA A 240 19.20 1.24 -33.88
CA ALA A 240 20.52 1.61 -34.40
C ALA A 240 21.07 2.92 -33.82
N PHE A 241 22.38 2.98 -33.55
CA PHE A 241 23.07 4.17 -33.04
C PHE A 241 23.28 5.23 -34.11
N THR A 242 23.42 4.79 -35.37
CA THR A 242 23.70 5.65 -36.51
C THR A 242 22.87 5.25 -37.72
N LYS A 243 22.66 6.19 -38.64
CA LYS A 243 21.88 5.96 -39.86
C LYS A 243 22.49 4.89 -40.79
N ASP A 244 23.81 4.73 -40.75
CA ASP A 244 24.53 3.81 -41.63
C ASP A 244 24.67 2.39 -41.03
N GLU A 245 24.21 2.20 -39.79
CA GLU A 245 24.21 0.90 -39.14
C GLU A 245 23.11 0.01 -39.73
N ILE A 246 23.51 -1.14 -40.26
CA ILE A 246 22.59 -2.12 -40.82
C ILE A 246 22.02 -2.95 -39.67
N VAL A 247 20.71 -2.89 -39.51
CA VAL A 247 19.94 -3.74 -38.61
C VAL A 247 19.32 -4.89 -39.42
N GLU A 248 19.82 -6.11 -39.22
CA GLU A 248 19.23 -7.37 -39.70
C GLU A 248 18.34 -8.01 -38.63
#